data_AF-A0A1R0GR30-F1
#
_entry.id   AF-A0A1R0GR30-F1
#
_cell.length_a   1.000
_cell.length_b   1.000
_cell.length_c   1.000
_cell.angle_alpha   90.00
_cell.angle_beta   90.00
_cell.angle_gamma   90.00
#
_symmetry.space_group_name_H-M   'P 1'
#
loop_
_entity.id
_entity.type
_entity.pdbx_description
1 polymer ?
#
loop_
_entity_poly.entity_id
_entity_poly.type
_entity_poly.pdbx_seq_one_letter_code
_entity_poly.pdbx_strand_id
1 'polypeptide(L)' 'MTFNIRGIKSTRPELEILLKKNIPDVILIQETLLSKKSYRYKIPGYTTIESKADLTRGANSKTTQLGWLA' A
#
# COMPACT_ATOMS: atom_id res chain seq x y z
N MET A 1 4.05 11.49 0.13
CA MET A 1 4.99 10.62 -0.62
C MET A 1 4.22 9.70 -1.56
N THR A 2 4.78 9.32 -2.72
CA THR A 2 4.21 8.28 -3.60
C THR A 2 5.26 7.18 -3.84
N PHE A 3 4.82 5.92 -3.84
CA PHE A 3 5.72 4.77 -4.02
C PHE A 3 5.04 3.69 -4.86
N ASN A 4 5.72 3.23 -5.91
CA ASN A 4 5.26 2.09 -6.70
C ASN A 4 5.95 0.83 -6.16
N ILE A 5 5.15 -0.06 -5.58
CA ILE A 5 5.66 -1.20 -4.82
C ILE A 5 5.79 -2.48 -5.65
N ARG A 6 5.23 -2.51 -6.87
CA ARG A 6 5.29 -3.66 -7.80
C ARG A 6 4.93 -5.01 -7.16
N GLY A 7 3.93 -5.00 -6.27
CA GLY A 7 3.46 -6.15 -5.52
C GLY A 7 3.88 -6.13 -4.06
N ILE A 8 2.90 -6.01 -3.15
CA ILE A 8 3.16 -5.77 -1.73
C ILE A 8 3.62 -7.01 -0.94
N LYS A 9 3.42 -8.22 -1.50
CA LYS A 9 3.75 -9.48 -0.84
C LYS A 9 5.26 -9.69 -0.68
N SER A 10 6.05 -9.26 -1.67
CA SER A 10 7.51 -9.46 -1.71
C SER A 10 8.32 -8.29 -1.16
N THR A 11 7.70 -7.12 -0.95
CA THR A 11 8.38 -5.83 -0.71
C THR A 11 8.04 -5.21 0.64
N ARG A 12 7.30 -5.92 1.49
CA ARG A 12 6.92 -5.45 2.83
C ARG A 12 8.10 -4.97 3.68
N PRO A 13 9.25 -5.68 3.78
CA PRO A 13 10.37 -5.21 4.59
C PRO A 13 10.95 -3.87 4.10
N GLU A 14 11.03 -3.69 2.78
CA GLU A 14 11.53 -2.46 2.16
C GLU A 14 10.59 -1.28 2.44
N LEU A 15 9.27 -1.50 2.33
CA LEU A 15 8.27 -0.49 2.67
C LEU A 15 8.36 -0.07 4.15
N GLU A 16 8.56 -1.02 5.07
CA GLU A 16 8.70 -0.71 6.49
C GLU A 16 9.96 0.13 6.78
N ILE A 17 11.08 -0.16 6.12
CA ILE A 17 12.31 0.65 6.22
C ILE A 17 12.08 2.06 5.67
N LEU A 18 11.43 2.17 4.50
CA LEU A 18 11.12 3.45 3.86
C LEU A 18 10.24 4.33 4.76
N LEU A 19 9.21 3.75 5.37
CA LEU A 19 8.28 4.44 6.25
C LEU A 19 8.94 4.87 7.56
N LYS A 20 9.79 4.03 8.16
CA LYS A 20 10.55 4.41 9.37
C LYS A 20 11.53 5.54 9.12
N LYS A 21 12.14 5.59 7.92
CA LYS A 21 13.13 6.62 7.57
C LYS A 21 12.48 7.96 7.26
N ASN A 22 11.38 7.97 6.53
CA ASN A 22 10.80 9.21 6.00
C ASN A 22 9.60 9.72 6.80
N ILE A 23 8.93 8.85 7.55
CA ILE A 23 7.76 9.15 8.39
C ILE A 23 6.77 10.10 7.67
N PRO A 24 6.32 9.76 6.45
CA PRO A 24 5.43 10.66 5.71
C PRO A 24 4.08 10.79 6.41
N ASP A 25 3.46 11.97 6.41
CA ASP A 25 2.07 12.09 6.89
C ASP A 25 1.12 11.27 6.00
N VAL A 26 1.31 11.39 4.69
CA VAL A 26 0.50 10.73 3.66
C VAL A 26 1.38 9.96 2.68
N ILE A 27 1.05 8.68 2.44
CA ILE A 27 1.72 7.83 1.45
C ILE A 27 0.73 7.20 0.46
N LEU A 28 0.98 7.39 -0.84
CA LEU A 28 0.24 6.75 -1.92
C LEU A 28 1.02 5.52 -2.42
N ILE A 29 0.39 4.33 -2.46
CA ILE A 29 1.05 3.09 -2.87
C ILE A 29 0.42 2.52 -4.15
N GLN A 30 1.21 2.36 -5.19
CA GLN A 30 0.72 1.90 -6.51
C GLN A 30 1.23 0.50 -6.83
N GLU A 31 0.46 -0.21 -7.68
CA GLU A 31 0.76 -1.58 -8.10
C GLU A 31 0.90 -2.55 -6.91
N THR A 32 -0.03 -2.48 -5.95
CA THR A 32 -0.01 -3.37 -4.78
C THR A 32 -0.26 -4.83 -5.12
N LEU A 33 -0.86 -5.09 -6.28
CA LEU A 33 -1.33 -6.41 -6.75
C LEU A 33 -2.32 -7.08 -5.76
N LEU A 34 -3.00 -6.28 -4.93
CA LEU A 34 -4.08 -6.75 -4.07
C LEU A 34 -5.39 -6.81 -4.86
N SER A 35 -6.12 -7.91 -4.68
CA SER A 35 -7.46 -8.15 -5.24
C SER A 35 -8.53 -8.11 -4.16
N LYS A 36 -9.82 -7.98 -4.51
CA LYS A 36 -10.91 -8.02 -3.51
C LYS A 36 -10.92 -9.28 -2.63
N LYS A 37 -10.36 -10.40 -3.12
CA LYS A 37 -10.18 -11.64 -2.34
C LYS A 37 -9.05 -11.56 -1.31
N SER A 38 -8.15 -10.60 -1.45
CA SER A 38 -7.03 -10.39 -0.53
C SER A 38 -7.51 -9.67 0.74
N TYR A 39 -6.99 -10.06 1.89
CA TYR A 39 -7.24 -9.34 3.15
C TYR A 39 -6.78 -7.88 3.07
N ARG A 40 -7.32 -7.03 3.97
CA ARG A 40 -6.90 -5.63 4.12
C ARG A 40 -5.45 -5.57 4.57
N TYR A 41 -4.64 -4.79 3.87
CA TYR A 41 -3.24 -4.56 4.19
C TYR A 41 -3.13 -3.37 5.16
N LYS A 42 -2.78 -3.67 6.41
CA LYS A 42 -2.61 -2.66 7.45
C LYS A 42 -1.14 -2.22 7.50
N ILE A 43 -0.92 -0.91 7.47
CA ILE A 43 0.37 -0.31 7.78
C ILE A 43 0.32 0.20 9.22
N PRO A 44 1.18 -0.30 10.14
CA PRO A 44 1.21 0.18 11.51
C PRO A 44 1.46 1.69 11.58
N GLY A 45 0.66 2.41 12.36
CA GLY A 45 0.76 3.88 12.49
C GLY A 45 0.07 4.67 11.39
N TYR A 46 -0.55 4.00 10.40
CA TYR A 46 -1.27 4.66 9.32
C TYR A 46 -2.72 4.17 9.23
N THR A 47 -3.62 5.09 8.96
CA THR A 47 -4.96 4.73 8.49
C THR A 47 -4.86 4.27 7.04
N THR A 48 -5.27 3.03 6.75
CA THR A 48 -5.24 2.50 5.38
C THR A 48 -6.58 2.74 4.69
N ILE A 49 -6.59 3.47 3.59
CA ILE A 49 -7.69 3.44 2.61
C ILE A 49 -7.24 2.55 1.44
N GLU A 50 -8.11 1.69 0.92
CA GLU A 50 -7.76 0.75 -0.13
C GLU A 50 -8.72 0.84 -1.31
N SER A 51 -8.16 0.85 -2.51
CA SER A 51 -8.86 0.51 -3.74
C SER A 51 -8.25 -0.75 -4.30
N LYS A 52 -9.08 -1.79 -4.48
CA LYS A 52 -8.67 -3.12 -4.96
C LYS A 52 -9.32 -3.39 -6.30
N ALA A 53 -8.56 -3.99 -7.21
CA ALA A 53 -9.10 -4.42 -8.50
C ALA A 53 -9.98 -5.67 -8.35
N ASP A 54 -11.01 -5.75 -9.19
CA ASP A 54 -11.91 -6.90 -9.33
C ASP A 54 -11.27 -8.06 -10.13
N LEU A 55 -10.33 -7.74 -11.03
CA LEU A 55 -9.84 -8.68 -12.02
C LEU A 55 -8.76 -9.63 -11.46
N THR A 56 -9.05 -10.92 -11.60
CA THR A 56 -8.07 -12.00 -11.49
C THR A 56 -7.06 -11.87 -12.63
N ARG A 57 -5.77 -11.72 -12.28
CA ARG A 57 -4.59 -11.71 -13.17
C ARG A 57 -4.30 -10.33 -13.81
N GLY A 58 -3.30 -9.63 -13.26
CA GLY A 58 -2.58 -8.55 -13.95
C GLY A 58 -3.13 -7.13 -13.85
N ALA A 59 -4.17 -6.86 -13.05
CA ALA A 59 -4.71 -5.51 -12.95
C ALA A 59 -3.86 -4.60 -12.02
N ASN A 60 -3.52 -3.42 -12.52
CA ASN A 60 -2.82 -2.35 -11.82
C ASN A 60 -3.70 -1.75 -10.70
N SER A 61 -3.78 -2.42 -9.56
CA SER A 61 -4.42 -1.89 -8.36
C SER A 61 -3.69 -0.63 -7.90
N LYS A 62 -4.26 0.55 -8.16
CA LYS A 62 -3.81 1.83 -7.56
C LYS A 62 -4.39 1.89 -6.16
N THR A 63 -3.60 1.58 -5.14
CA THR A 63 -4.06 1.65 -3.74
C THR A 63 -3.65 2.99 -3.13
N THR A 64 -4.54 3.97 -3.21
CA THR A 64 -4.36 5.24 -2.47
C THR A 64 -4.50 4.98 -0.97
N GLN A 65 -3.39 4.90 -0.24
CA GLN A 65 -3.40 4.97 1.21
C GLN A 65 -3.36 6.45 1.63
N LEU A 66 -4.08 6.81 2.70
CA LEU A 66 -4.10 8.16 3.26
C LEU A 66 -3.95 8.00 4.77
N GLY A 67 -2.75 8.21 5.29
CA GLY A 67 -2.51 8.28 6.72
C GLY A 67 -2.70 9.69 7.24
N TRP A 68 -3.14 9.79 8.49
CA TRP A 68 -2.91 10.93 9.36
C TRP A 68 -2.18 10.35 10.57
N LEU A 69 -1.10 10.98 11.00
CA LEU A 69 -0.53 10.75 12.33
C LEU A 69 -1.58 11.22 13.34
N ALA A 70 -2.10 10.29 14.14
CA ALA A 70 -2.81 10.63 15.37
C ALA A 70 -1.80 10.99 16.46
#